data_AF-A0A131ZZX6-F1
#
_entry.id   AF-A0A131ZZX6-F1
#
_cell.length_a   1.000
_cell.length_b   1.000
_cell.length_c   1.000
_cell.angle_alpha   90.00
_cell.angle_beta   90.00
_cell.angle_gamma   90.00
#
_symmetry.space_group_name_H-M   'P 1'
#
loop_
_entity.id
_entity.type
_entity.pdbx_description
1 polymer ?
#
loop_
_entity_poly.entity_id
_entity_poly.type
_entity_poly.pdbx_seq_one_letter_code
_entity_poly.pdbx_strand_id
1 'polypeptide(L)'
;MVRSTSMPIKSAINNYFDQNDSLISLNPKLNDPFVFKNFHKSIENLSPNGDTLNTIEEECIIPEMPIGNELIIIMLENWGDKNFLGLNGIEILDRFGNRPAIKKISLENQYSQTIEIDSGNLQRLIDNTYRTHDDAHIWQHRIGETSLPVQIRLRFERITTIALIRIWNLNKSRVHSYGGVRLVKFLLDDQTIFFGEIAKANGNLNGSLENFGDVSALNNYDQISN
;
A
#
# COMPACT_ATOMS: atom_id res chain seq x y z
N MET A 1 38.69 12.97 -28.25
CA MET A 1 38.32 13.59 -26.96
C MET A 1 36.97 14.29 -27.15
N VAL A 2 35.86 13.56 -27.05
CA VAL A 2 34.51 14.11 -27.22
C VAL A 2 33.94 14.33 -25.83
N ARG A 3 33.75 15.60 -25.44
CA ARG A 3 33.13 15.97 -24.16
C ARG A 3 31.61 15.77 -24.30
N SER A 4 31.06 14.84 -23.53
CA SER A 4 29.64 14.75 -23.24
C SER A 4 29.29 15.88 -22.26
N THR A 5 28.43 16.80 -22.68
CA THR A 5 27.87 17.82 -21.79
C THR A 5 26.60 17.26 -21.18
N SER A 6 26.61 16.97 -19.87
CA SER A 6 25.37 16.65 -19.15
C SER A 6 24.53 17.92 -19.01
N MET A 7 23.23 17.79 -19.29
CA MET A 7 22.26 18.81 -18.94
C MET A 7 21.89 18.68 -17.45
N PRO A 8 21.70 19.80 -16.72
CA PRO A 8 21.23 19.77 -15.34
C PRO A 8 19.80 19.21 -15.26
N ILE A 9 19.54 18.36 -14.27
CA ILE A 9 18.25 17.68 -13.98
C ILE A 9 17.03 18.63 -14.03
N LYS A 10 17.21 19.92 -13.69
CA LYS A 10 16.16 20.95 -13.80
C LYS A 10 15.61 21.14 -15.23
N SER A 11 16.40 20.94 -16.29
CA SER A 11 15.94 21.13 -17.67
C SER A 11 15.18 19.92 -18.22
N ALA A 12 15.43 18.72 -17.68
CA ALA A 12 14.68 17.51 -18.04
C ALA A 12 13.26 17.53 -17.43
N ILE A 13 13.15 18.05 -16.21
CA ILE A 13 11.88 18.21 -15.49
C ILE A 13 10.96 19.21 -16.21
N ASN A 14 11.48 20.36 -16.64
CA ASN A 14 10.66 21.37 -17.33
C ASN A 14 10.17 20.91 -18.71
N ASN A 15 10.99 20.15 -19.47
CA ASN A 15 10.56 19.58 -20.75
C ASN A 15 9.47 18.50 -20.62
N TYR A 16 9.36 17.84 -19.46
CA TYR A 16 8.31 16.85 -19.20
C TYR A 16 6.96 17.51 -18.88
N PHE A 17 6.99 18.70 -18.25
CA PHE A 17 5.80 19.51 -17.96
C PHE A 17 5.29 20.25 -19.21
N ASP A 18 6.17 20.78 -20.06
CA ASP A 18 5.77 21.52 -21.27
C ASP A 18 5.13 20.62 -22.37
N GLN A 19 5.31 19.30 -22.31
CA GLN A 19 4.80 18.36 -23.32
C GLN A 19 3.46 17.70 -22.95
N ASN A 20 2.95 17.89 -21.73
CA ASN A 20 1.76 17.20 -21.22
C ASN A 20 0.64 18.12 -20.69
N ASP A 21 0.56 19.35 -21.21
CA ASP A 21 -0.48 20.33 -20.86
C ASP A 21 -1.91 19.84 -21.11
N SER A 22 -2.11 18.79 -21.93
CA SER A 22 -3.42 18.19 -22.17
C SER A 22 -3.86 17.15 -21.13
N LEU A 23 -2.94 16.55 -20.37
CA LEU A 23 -3.25 15.52 -19.34
C LEU A 23 -3.49 16.13 -17.94
N ILE A 24 -2.97 17.34 -17.71
CA ILE A 24 -3.05 18.05 -16.42
C ILE A 24 -4.47 18.61 -16.16
N SER A 25 -5.28 18.79 -17.20
CA SER A 25 -6.61 19.41 -17.09
C SER A 25 -7.75 18.48 -16.61
N LEU A 26 -7.49 17.18 -16.44
CA LEU A 26 -8.54 16.18 -16.17
C LEU A 26 -8.55 15.65 -14.72
N ASN A 27 -7.59 16.01 -13.87
CA ASN A 27 -7.44 15.30 -12.59
C ASN A 27 -6.88 16.18 -11.44
N PRO A 28 -7.74 16.92 -10.71
CA PRO A 28 -7.29 17.83 -9.65
C PRO A 28 -6.72 17.14 -8.40
N LYS A 29 -6.82 15.80 -8.27
CA LYS A 29 -6.23 15.01 -7.16
C LYS A 29 -4.81 14.52 -7.44
N LEU A 30 -4.35 14.50 -8.70
CA LEU A 30 -2.94 14.32 -9.04
C LEU A 30 -2.08 15.56 -8.70
N ASN A 31 -2.73 16.68 -8.37
CA ASN A 31 -2.08 17.87 -7.84
C ASN A 31 -1.81 17.83 -6.33
N ASP A 32 -2.08 16.70 -5.62
CA ASP A 32 -1.74 16.62 -4.21
C ASP A 32 -0.20 16.54 -4.03
N PRO A 33 0.45 17.63 -3.57
CA PRO A 33 1.90 17.66 -3.42
C PRO A 33 2.39 16.70 -2.34
N PHE A 34 1.51 16.08 -1.53
CA PHE A 34 1.89 15.15 -0.47
C PHE A 34 2.11 13.71 -0.99
N VAL A 35 1.30 13.23 -1.94
CA VAL A 35 1.39 11.85 -2.45
C VAL A 35 2.68 11.63 -3.23
N PHE A 36 3.04 12.56 -4.13
CA PHE A 36 4.27 12.49 -4.92
C PHE A 36 5.53 12.83 -4.12
N LYS A 37 5.46 13.77 -3.17
CA LYS A 37 6.63 14.21 -2.40
C LYS A 37 7.08 13.19 -1.37
N ASN A 38 6.15 12.39 -0.84
CA ASN A 38 6.49 11.31 0.09
C ASN A 38 7.13 10.14 -0.64
N PHE A 39 6.68 9.78 -1.85
CA PHE A 39 7.28 8.72 -2.69
C PHE A 39 8.80 8.89 -2.87
N HIS A 40 9.26 10.09 -3.27
CA HIS A 40 10.70 10.34 -3.42
C HIS A 40 11.45 10.45 -2.09
N LYS A 41 10.83 11.01 -1.05
CA LYS A 41 11.48 11.16 0.26
C LYS A 41 11.70 9.81 0.95
N SER A 42 10.81 8.83 0.76
CA SER A 42 11.01 7.46 1.24
C SER A 42 12.17 6.76 0.54
N ILE A 43 12.33 6.98 -0.78
CA ILE A 43 13.41 6.38 -1.58
C ILE A 43 14.79 6.96 -1.18
N GLU A 44 14.89 8.28 -0.95
CA GLU A 44 16.15 8.93 -0.55
C GLU A 44 16.66 8.46 0.82
N ASN A 45 15.76 8.07 1.73
CA ASN A 45 16.14 7.60 3.06
C ASN A 45 16.54 6.11 3.10
N LEU A 46 16.37 5.37 1.99
CA LEU A 46 16.66 3.94 1.90
C LEU A 46 18.08 3.62 1.42
N SER A 47 18.94 4.59 1.08
CA SER A 47 20.37 4.31 0.82
C SER A 47 21.33 5.49 1.01
N PRO A 48 22.41 5.33 1.83
CA PRO A 48 23.59 6.20 1.79
C PRO A 48 24.57 5.87 0.65
N ASN A 49 24.42 4.73 -0.04
CA ASN A 49 25.36 4.21 -1.01
C ASN A 49 24.65 3.85 -2.32
N GLY A 50 24.82 4.69 -3.34
CA GLY A 50 24.05 4.74 -4.59
C GLY A 50 24.09 3.52 -5.54
N ASP A 51 24.52 2.34 -5.09
CA ASP A 51 24.54 1.12 -5.91
C ASP A 51 23.20 0.33 -5.85
N THR A 52 22.35 0.58 -4.85
CA THR A 52 21.04 -0.08 -4.68
C THR A 52 19.87 0.60 -5.42
N LEU A 53 20.11 1.76 -6.03
CA LEU A 53 19.08 2.54 -6.72
C LEU A 53 18.63 1.87 -8.03
N ASN A 54 19.51 1.13 -8.70
CA ASN A 54 19.22 0.50 -10.00
C ASN A 54 18.27 -0.71 -9.90
N THR A 55 17.91 -1.19 -8.70
CA THR A 55 17.04 -2.38 -8.52
C THR A 55 15.63 -2.02 -8.05
N ILE A 56 15.37 -0.75 -7.68
CA ILE A 56 14.07 -0.31 -7.12
C ILE A 56 13.27 0.50 -8.16
N GLU A 57 13.83 0.77 -9.33
CA GLU A 57 13.12 1.33 -10.49
C GLU A 57 12.29 0.27 -11.24
N GLU A 58 11.54 -0.58 -10.53
CA GLU A 58 10.35 -1.17 -11.15
C GLU A 58 9.33 -0.03 -11.23
N GLU A 59 9.05 0.46 -12.44
CA GLU A 59 8.04 1.48 -12.68
C GLU A 59 6.71 1.08 -12.01
N CYS A 60 6.41 1.69 -10.86
CA CYS A 60 5.13 1.53 -10.18
C CYS A 60 4.08 2.35 -10.94
N ILE A 61 3.49 1.76 -11.98
CA ILE A 61 2.32 2.31 -12.64
C ILE A 61 1.11 1.98 -11.76
N ILE A 62 0.33 2.99 -11.38
CA ILE A 62 -0.95 2.79 -10.70
C ILE A 62 -2.03 2.61 -11.79
N PRO A 63 -2.51 1.38 -12.05
CA PRO A 63 -3.53 1.14 -13.08
C PRO A 63 -4.92 1.57 -12.58
N GLU A 64 -5.76 2.09 -13.47
CA GLU A 64 -7.09 2.60 -13.09
C GLU A 64 -8.07 1.49 -12.64
N MET A 65 -7.96 0.25 -13.12
CA MET A 65 -8.76 -0.87 -12.60
C MET A 65 -8.03 -2.19 -12.88
N PRO A 66 -7.01 -2.55 -12.10
CA PRO A 66 -6.24 -3.74 -12.40
C PRO A 66 -7.11 -4.99 -12.25
N ILE A 67 -6.86 -5.96 -13.13
CA ILE A 67 -7.59 -7.22 -13.18
C ILE A 67 -6.60 -8.33 -12.85
N GLY A 68 -6.97 -9.20 -11.92
CA GLY A 68 -6.13 -10.33 -11.57
C GLY A 68 -6.79 -11.27 -10.58
N ASN A 69 -6.06 -12.29 -10.17
CA ASN A 69 -6.58 -13.35 -9.31
C ASN A 69 -5.88 -13.44 -7.95
N GLU A 70 -4.66 -12.92 -7.83
CA GLU A 70 -3.85 -13.01 -6.62
C GLU A 70 -3.26 -11.66 -6.25
N LEU A 71 -3.65 -11.14 -5.09
CA LEU A 71 -3.13 -9.90 -4.51
C LEU A 71 -2.11 -10.25 -3.42
N ILE A 72 -0.92 -9.67 -3.51
CA ILE A 72 0.15 -9.78 -2.50
C ILE A 72 0.37 -8.39 -1.90
N ILE A 73 0.25 -8.30 -0.58
CA ILE A 73 0.52 -7.08 0.19
C ILE A 73 1.80 -7.31 0.99
N ILE A 74 2.90 -6.71 0.55
CA ILE A 74 4.21 -6.81 1.17
C ILE A 74 4.39 -5.65 2.14
N MET A 75 4.47 -5.97 3.43
CA MET A 75 4.66 -5.01 4.52
C MET A 75 6.14 -4.93 4.86
N LEU A 76 6.76 -3.80 4.47
CA LEU A 76 8.21 -3.62 4.51
C LEU A 76 8.67 -3.01 5.83
N GLU A 77 7.90 -2.05 6.34
CA GLU A 77 8.22 -1.34 7.58
C GLU A 77 6.97 -1.06 8.40
N ASN A 78 7.16 -0.84 9.70
CA ASN A 78 6.14 -0.32 10.61
C ASN A 78 6.54 1.05 11.17
N TRP A 79 5.72 1.61 12.05
CA TRP A 79 5.96 2.92 12.65
C TRP A 79 6.93 2.92 13.83
N GLY A 80 7.64 1.81 14.10
CA GLY A 80 8.73 1.74 15.08
C GLY A 80 8.53 0.75 16.24
N ASP A 81 7.48 -0.08 16.23
CA ASP A 81 7.33 -1.17 17.19
C ASP A 81 8.30 -2.33 16.86
N LYS A 82 9.08 -2.79 17.84
CA LYS A 82 10.09 -3.84 17.62
C LYS A 82 9.52 -5.26 17.68
N ASN A 83 8.32 -5.42 18.22
CA ASN A 83 7.75 -6.71 18.60
C ASN A 83 6.60 -7.11 17.69
N PHE A 84 5.81 -6.13 17.24
CA PHE A 84 4.54 -6.39 16.57
C PHE A 84 4.38 -5.62 15.26
N LEU A 85 3.72 -6.28 14.32
CA LEU A 85 3.10 -5.70 13.14
C LEU A 85 1.59 -5.96 13.23
N GLY A 86 0.74 -5.03 12.81
CA GLY A 86 -0.69 -5.27 12.80
C GLY A 86 -1.46 -4.34 11.87
N LEU A 87 -2.70 -4.74 11.63
CA LEU A 87 -3.69 -4.03 10.83
C LEU A 87 -5.08 -4.26 11.44
N ASN A 88 -5.94 -3.25 11.33
CA ASN A 88 -7.37 -3.41 11.61
C ASN A 88 -8.12 -4.05 10.44
N GLY A 89 -7.55 -4.04 9.23
CA GLY A 89 -8.11 -4.79 8.11
C GLY A 89 -7.64 -4.34 6.73
N ILE A 90 -8.03 -5.10 5.74
CA ILE A 90 -7.82 -4.88 4.32
C ILE A 90 -9.20 -4.86 3.67
N GLU A 91 -9.53 -3.73 3.05
CA GLU A 91 -10.76 -3.54 2.33
C GLU A 91 -10.49 -3.60 0.83
N ILE A 92 -11.17 -4.52 0.13
CA ILE A 92 -11.10 -4.66 -1.32
C ILE A 92 -12.50 -4.49 -1.88
N LEU A 93 -12.64 -3.64 -2.89
CA LEU A 93 -13.87 -3.50 -3.67
C LEU A 93 -13.58 -3.82 -5.13
N ASP A 94 -14.48 -4.58 -5.76
CA ASP A 94 -14.46 -4.83 -7.19
C ASP A 94 -15.04 -3.65 -7.97
N ARG A 95 -15.02 -3.74 -9.31
CA ARG A 95 -15.56 -2.70 -10.22
C ARG A 95 -17.04 -2.33 -9.99
N PHE A 96 -17.78 -3.13 -9.25
CA PHE A 96 -19.18 -2.89 -8.92
C PHE A 96 -19.37 -2.40 -7.47
N GLY A 97 -18.28 -2.16 -6.75
CA GLY A 97 -18.32 -1.77 -5.33
C GLY A 97 -18.62 -2.94 -4.39
N ASN A 98 -18.55 -4.20 -4.86
CA ASN A 98 -18.76 -5.38 -4.02
C ASN A 98 -17.44 -5.89 -3.46
N ARG A 99 -17.50 -6.61 -2.33
CA ARG A 99 -16.33 -7.31 -1.81
C ARG A 99 -16.12 -8.62 -2.58
N PRO A 100 -14.98 -8.83 -3.25
CA PRO A 100 -14.73 -10.08 -3.92
C PRO A 100 -14.57 -11.21 -2.90
N ALA A 101 -15.07 -12.40 -3.24
CA ALA A 101 -14.88 -13.58 -2.40
C ALA A 101 -13.41 -14.00 -2.39
N ILE A 102 -12.88 -14.22 -1.18
CA ILE A 102 -11.50 -14.66 -0.96
C ILE A 102 -11.50 -16.17 -0.82
N LYS A 103 -10.81 -16.86 -1.73
CA LYS A 103 -10.64 -18.31 -1.72
C LYS A 103 -9.63 -18.77 -0.68
N LYS A 104 -8.56 -18.00 -0.50
CA LYS A 104 -7.44 -18.33 0.39
C LYS A 104 -6.74 -17.07 0.85
N ILE A 105 -6.32 -17.05 2.11
CA ILE A 105 -5.44 -16.05 2.69
C ILE A 105 -4.25 -16.72 3.38
N SER A 106 -3.03 -16.22 3.15
CA SER A 106 -1.83 -16.67 3.85
C SER A 106 -0.96 -15.49 4.30
N LEU A 107 -0.24 -15.72 5.40
CA LEU A 107 0.91 -14.92 5.81
C LEU A 107 2.17 -15.68 5.41
N GLU A 108 3.07 -15.01 4.72
CA GLU A 108 4.34 -15.56 4.25
C GLU A 108 5.51 -14.66 4.69
N ASN A 109 6.69 -15.26 4.88
CA ASN A 109 7.92 -14.50 5.12
C ASN A 109 8.52 -13.95 3.80
N GLN A 110 9.60 -13.20 3.91
CA GLN A 110 10.36 -12.66 2.77
C GLN A 110 10.86 -13.69 1.73
N TYR A 111 10.89 -14.98 2.10
CA TYR A 111 11.26 -16.08 1.21
C TYR A 111 10.05 -16.81 0.62
N SER A 112 8.85 -16.21 0.74
CA SER A 112 7.58 -16.81 0.33
C SER A 112 7.26 -18.15 1.02
N GLN A 113 7.80 -18.38 2.22
CA GLN A 113 7.44 -19.53 3.03
C GLN A 113 6.20 -19.19 3.86
N THR A 114 5.19 -20.05 3.81
CA THR A 114 3.94 -19.87 4.56
C THR A 114 4.19 -20.01 6.06
N ILE A 115 3.81 -18.96 6.80
CA ILE A 115 3.79 -18.91 8.27
C ILE A 115 2.40 -19.35 8.77
N GLU A 116 1.35 -18.83 8.14
CA GLU A 116 -0.04 -19.02 8.55
C GLU A 116 -0.93 -19.09 7.30
N ILE A 117 -2.00 -19.90 7.35
CA ILE A 117 -2.95 -20.08 6.26
C ILE A 117 -4.37 -20.21 6.81
N ASP A 118 -5.30 -19.45 6.24
CA ASP A 118 -6.75 -19.49 6.50
C ASP A 118 -7.15 -19.54 7.99
N SER A 119 -6.33 -18.96 8.87
CA SER A 119 -6.55 -18.98 10.31
C SER A 119 -7.56 -17.93 10.75
N GLY A 120 -8.14 -18.12 11.95
CA GLY A 120 -9.01 -17.11 12.54
C GLY A 120 -8.33 -15.75 12.75
N ASN A 121 -7.01 -15.70 12.95
CA ASN A 121 -6.26 -14.44 13.04
C ASN A 121 -6.20 -13.74 11.68
N LEU A 122 -5.94 -14.47 10.59
CA LEU A 122 -5.94 -13.93 9.23
C LEU A 122 -7.33 -13.49 8.77
N GLN A 123 -8.39 -14.21 9.16
CA GLN A 123 -9.76 -13.82 8.80
C GLN A 123 -10.15 -12.43 9.31
N ARG A 124 -9.54 -11.95 10.41
CA ARG A 124 -9.75 -10.58 10.92
C ARG A 124 -9.36 -9.49 9.93
N LEU A 125 -8.43 -9.79 9.00
CA LEU A 125 -8.06 -8.84 7.96
C LEU A 125 -9.23 -8.53 7.01
N ILE A 126 -10.18 -9.46 6.86
CA ILE A 126 -11.26 -9.40 5.86
C ILE A 126 -12.66 -9.55 6.47
N ASP A 127 -12.79 -9.38 7.79
CA ASP A 127 -14.06 -9.51 8.53
C ASP A 127 -14.96 -8.27 8.41
N ASN A 128 -14.46 -7.20 7.79
CA ASN A 128 -15.12 -5.93 7.54
C ASN A 128 -15.40 -5.07 8.78
N THR A 129 -14.70 -5.31 9.89
CA THR A 129 -14.81 -4.54 11.14
C THR A 129 -13.58 -3.68 11.36
N TYR A 130 -13.50 -2.54 10.69
CA TYR A 130 -12.26 -1.76 10.64
C TYR A 130 -12.09 -0.72 11.76
N ARG A 131 -13.16 -0.04 12.16
CA ARG A 131 -13.11 1.03 13.17
C ARG A 131 -13.32 0.48 14.57
N THR A 132 -12.31 -0.22 15.06
CA THR A 132 -12.39 -0.94 16.33
C THR A 132 -11.06 -0.90 17.08
N HIS A 133 -11.14 -1.06 18.40
CA HIS A 133 -9.99 -1.36 19.27
C HIS A 133 -10.04 -2.79 19.80
N ASP A 134 -11.07 -3.55 19.43
CA ASP A 134 -11.31 -4.92 19.91
C ASP A 134 -10.35 -5.91 19.22
N ASP A 135 -9.59 -6.62 20.04
CA ASP A 135 -8.64 -7.64 19.60
C ASP A 135 -9.32 -8.81 18.86
N ALA A 136 -10.63 -9.00 19.01
CA ALA A 136 -11.39 -9.96 18.22
C ALA A 136 -11.36 -9.66 16.71
N HIS A 137 -11.13 -8.41 16.34
CA HIS A 137 -11.21 -7.87 14.98
C HIS A 137 -9.89 -7.29 14.47
N ILE A 138 -8.80 -7.44 15.22
CA ILE A 138 -7.48 -6.89 14.85
C ILE A 138 -6.52 -8.04 14.53
N TRP A 139 -5.88 -7.94 13.37
CA TRP A 139 -4.78 -8.82 13.01
C TRP A 139 -3.48 -8.29 13.61
N GLN A 140 -2.74 -9.17 14.29
CA GLN A 140 -1.41 -8.88 14.80
C GLN A 140 -0.47 -10.07 14.52
N HIS A 141 0.78 -9.74 14.21
CA HIS A 141 1.87 -10.68 13.96
C HIS A 141 3.10 -10.31 14.82
N ARG A 142 3.83 -11.32 15.30
CA ARG A 142 5.07 -11.14 16.07
C ARG A 142 6.27 -11.11 15.14
N ILE A 143 6.96 -9.97 15.07
CA ILE A 143 8.10 -9.76 14.16
C ILE A 143 9.30 -10.63 14.54
N GLY A 144 9.50 -10.89 15.83
CA GLY A 144 10.70 -11.57 16.35
C GLY A 144 10.96 -12.98 15.79
N GLU A 145 9.97 -13.62 15.17
CA GLU A 145 10.09 -14.98 14.63
C GLU A 145 10.44 -15.01 13.14
N THR A 146 10.26 -13.91 12.41
CA THR A 146 10.31 -13.89 10.93
C THR A 146 11.05 -12.70 10.34
N SER A 147 11.22 -11.61 11.10
CA SER A 147 11.67 -10.30 10.63
C SER A 147 10.78 -9.72 9.53
N LEU A 148 10.84 -8.41 9.31
CA LEU A 148 10.24 -7.79 8.13
C LEU A 148 11.19 -7.94 6.93
N PRO A 149 10.67 -8.03 5.69
CA PRO A 149 9.25 -7.98 5.33
C PRO A 149 8.49 -9.28 5.57
N VAL A 150 7.18 -9.13 5.75
CA VAL A 150 6.20 -10.21 5.65
C VAL A 150 5.14 -9.84 4.64
N GLN A 151 4.48 -10.83 4.05
CA GLN A 151 3.50 -10.62 3.00
C GLN A 151 2.18 -11.33 3.29
N ILE A 152 1.07 -10.62 3.07
CA ILE A 152 -0.27 -11.22 3.03
C ILE A 152 -0.58 -11.55 1.57
N ARG A 153 -0.84 -12.82 1.29
CA ARG A 153 -1.28 -13.29 -0.03
C ARG A 153 -2.76 -13.62 0.02
N LEU A 154 -3.52 -13.00 -0.87
CA LEU A 154 -4.96 -13.17 -1.03
C LEU A 154 -5.24 -13.73 -2.41
N ARG A 155 -5.89 -14.89 -2.47
CA ARG A 155 -6.38 -15.47 -3.73
C ARG A 155 -7.88 -15.27 -3.83
N PHE A 156 -8.34 -14.60 -4.88
CA PHE A 156 -9.76 -14.46 -5.16
C PHE A 156 -10.37 -15.81 -5.62
N GLU A 157 -11.68 -15.99 -5.43
CA GLU A 157 -12.41 -17.14 -6.00
C GLU A 157 -12.48 -17.08 -7.53
N ARG A 158 -12.43 -15.87 -8.08
CA ARG A 158 -12.48 -15.58 -9.51
C ARG A 158 -11.55 -14.43 -9.85
N ILE A 159 -11.12 -14.36 -11.11
CA ILE A 159 -10.45 -13.18 -11.66
C ILE A 159 -11.32 -11.95 -11.36
N THR A 160 -10.74 -10.95 -10.73
CA THR A 160 -11.42 -9.81 -10.15
C THR A 160 -10.82 -8.52 -10.69
N THR A 161 -11.67 -7.63 -11.19
CA THR A 161 -11.32 -6.24 -11.46
C THR A 161 -11.41 -5.47 -10.15
N ILE A 162 -10.28 -4.93 -9.68
CA ILE A 162 -10.19 -4.21 -8.41
C ILE A 162 -10.44 -2.72 -8.67
N ALA A 163 -11.37 -2.13 -7.93
CA ALA A 163 -11.63 -0.69 -7.93
C ALA A 163 -10.97 0.03 -6.74
N LEU A 164 -10.82 -0.66 -5.60
CA LEU A 164 -10.28 -0.09 -4.38
C LEU A 164 -9.49 -1.13 -3.60
N ILE A 165 -8.34 -0.73 -3.07
CA ILE A 165 -7.67 -1.40 -1.96
C ILE A 165 -7.46 -0.34 -0.87
N ARG A 166 -8.02 -0.56 0.32
CA ARG A 166 -7.81 0.32 1.48
C ARG A 166 -7.23 -0.49 2.62
N ILE A 167 -6.18 0.06 3.22
CA ILE A 167 -5.54 -0.52 4.40
C ILE A 167 -6.02 0.24 5.62
N TRP A 168 -6.69 -0.47 6.51
CA TRP A 168 -7.07 0.03 7.82
C TRP A 168 -5.95 -0.28 8.78
N ASN A 169 -5.15 0.74 9.10
CA ASN A 169 -3.92 0.56 9.87
C ASN A 169 -4.24 0.23 11.34
N LEU A 170 -3.26 -0.29 12.08
CA LEU A 170 -3.45 -0.72 13.47
C LEU A 170 -3.87 0.46 14.35
N ASN A 171 -5.11 0.41 14.85
CA ASN A 171 -5.69 1.48 15.65
C ASN A 171 -6.01 1.05 17.09
N LYS A 172 -5.49 -0.09 17.57
CA LYS A 172 -5.76 -0.64 18.91
C LYS A 172 -5.64 0.38 20.06
N SER A 173 -4.62 1.24 20.00
CA SER A 173 -4.51 2.43 20.87
C SER A 173 -3.43 3.37 20.30
N ARG A 174 -3.30 4.57 20.89
CA ARG A 174 -2.22 5.51 20.53
C ARG A 174 -0.83 4.87 20.63
N VAL A 175 -0.58 4.06 21.66
CA VAL A 175 0.72 3.39 21.86
C VAL A 175 0.89 2.21 20.92
N HIS A 176 -0.14 1.40 20.72
CA HIS A 176 -0.03 0.22 19.85
C HIS A 176 0.01 0.58 18.36
N SER A 177 -0.46 1.77 17.95
CA SER A 177 -0.42 2.23 16.56
C SER A 177 0.99 2.28 15.95
N TYR A 178 2.04 2.25 16.76
CA TYR A 178 3.43 2.13 16.30
C TYR A 178 3.73 0.78 15.64
N GLY A 179 2.95 -0.27 15.94
CA GLY A 179 2.98 -1.55 15.25
C GLY A 179 2.20 -1.56 13.94
N GLY A 180 1.58 -0.45 13.55
CA GLY A 180 0.93 -0.30 12.25
C GLY A 180 1.92 -0.29 11.11
N VAL A 181 1.49 -0.72 9.92
CA VAL A 181 2.30 -0.72 8.69
C VAL A 181 2.61 0.72 8.27
N ARG A 182 3.85 0.95 7.84
CA ARG A 182 4.35 2.24 7.36
C ARG A 182 4.67 2.21 5.88
N LEU A 183 5.51 1.29 5.41
CA LEU A 183 5.89 1.17 4.01
C LEU A 183 5.33 -0.14 3.43
N VAL A 184 4.64 -0.08 2.29
CA VAL A 184 3.95 -1.23 1.71
C VAL A 184 4.09 -1.27 0.19
N LYS A 185 4.13 -2.48 -0.38
CA LYS A 185 4.08 -2.75 -1.83
C LYS A 185 2.90 -3.70 -2.12
N PHE A 186 2.10 -3.40 -3.13
CA PHE A 186 1.04 -4.29 -3.61
C PHE A 186 1.40 -4.86 -4.98
N LEU A 187 1.23 -6.17 -5.12
CA LEU A 187 1.34 -6.86 -6.40
C LEU A 187 0.02 -7.54 -6.72
N LEU A 188 -0.42 -7.44 -7.97
CA LEU A 188 -1.53 -8.22 -8.50
C LEU A 188 -1.00 -9.10 -9.63
N ASP A 189 -1.13 -10.42 -9.47
CA ASP A 189 -0.57 -11.42 -10.40
C ASP A 189 0.90 -11.09 -10.76
N ASP A 190 1.72 -10.87 -9.73
CA ASP A 190 3.15 -10.50 -9.79
C ASP A 190 3.47 -9.12 -10.39
N GLN A 191 2.48 -8.34 -10.81
CA GLN A 191 2.68 -6.96 -11.25
C GLN A 191 2.54 -5.97 -10.09
N THR A 192 3.55 -5.13 -9.86
CA THR A 192 3.46 -4.03 -8.89
C THR A 192 2.39 -3.03 -9.32
N ILE A 193 1.38 -2.82 -8.46
CA ILE A 193 0.29 -1.85 -8.69
C ILE A 193 0.29 -0.68 -7.68
N PHE A 194 1.09 -0.78 -6.62
CA PHE A 194 1.28 0.28 -5.63
C PHE A 194 2.58 0.07 -4.85
N PHE A 195 3.27 1.16 -4.54
CA PHE A 195 4.37 1.19 -3.57
C PHE A 195 4.40 2.56 -2.89
N GLY A 196 4.34 2.59 -1.56
CA GLY A 196 4.31 3.85 -0.84
C GLY A 196 4.14 3.72 0.66
N GLU A 197 4.12 4.87 1.32
CA GLU A 197 3.87 4.97 2.74
C GLU A 197 2.37 5.05 3.06
N ILE A 198 1.97 4.49 4.21
CA ILE A 198 0.61 4.57 4.74
C ILE A 198 0.68 5.24 6.11
N ALA A 199 -0.17 6.25 6.30
CA ALA A 199 -0.26 7.00 7.55
C ALA A 199 -0.52 6.10 8.77
N LYS A 200 0.13 6.44 9.89
CA LYS A 200 -0.14 5.82 11.19
C LYS A 200 -1.55 6.16 11.65
N ALA A 201 -2.27 5.20 12.22
CA ALA A 201 -3.51 5.50 12.90
C ALA A 201 -3.27 6.36 14.16
N ASN A 202 -4.25 7.18 14.53
CA ASN A 202 -4.11 8.13 15.64
C ASN A 202 -4.50 7.54 17.02
N GLY A 203 -5.13 6.37 17.06
CA GLY A 203 -5.59 5.69 18.27
C GLY A 203 -6.99 6.07 18.76
N ASN A 204 -7.75 6.86 17.97
CA ASN A 204 -9.12 7.27 18.29
C ASN A 204 -10.13 6.52 17.41
N LEU A 205 -11.36 6.33 17.89
CA LEU A 205 -12.47 5.75 17.10
C LEU A 205 -13.30 6.79 16.33
N ASN A 206 -13.06 8.07 16.57
CA ASN A 206 -13.80 9.18 15.97
C ASN A 206 -12.92 9.99 15.01
N GLY A 207 -13.56 10.53 13.96
CA GLY A 207 -12.96 11.46 13.00
C GLY A 207 -12.97 10.95 11.55
N SER A 208 -12.30 11.67 10.66
CA SER A 208 -12.24 11.35 9.23
C SER A 208 -11.47 10.06 8.94
N LEU A 209 -11.62 9.51 7.73
CA LEU A 209 -10.92 8.29 7.29
C LEU A 209 -9.40 8.37 7.47
N GLU A 210 -8.84 9.56 7.25
CA GLU A 210 -7.41 9.89 7.40
C GLU A 210 -6.84 9.55 8.80
N ASN A 211 -7.69 9.49 9.82
CA ASN A 211 -7.27 9.17 11.18
C ASN A 211 -6.91 7.69 11.41
N PHE A 212 -7.27 6.79 10.48
CA PHE A 212 -7.22 5.34 10.67
C PHE A 212 -6.25 4.64 9.71
N GLY A 213 -5.71 5.35 8.72
CA GLY A 213 -4.86 4.79 7.66
C GLY A 213 -5.15 5.43 6.30
N ASP A 214 -4.27 5.14 5.35
CA ASP A 214 -4.30 5.71 3.99
C ASP A 214 -5.04 4.81 2.99
N VAL A 215 -5.58 5.45 1.95
CA VAL A 215 -6.34 4.80 0.87
C VAL A 215 -5.45 4.71 -0.37
N SER A 216 -5.04 3.50 -0.76
CA SER A 216 -4.56 3.27 -2.12
C SER A 216 -5.77 3.20 -3.05
N ALA A 217 -6.36 4.36 -3.33
CA ALA A 217 -7.39 4.44 -4.36
C ALA A 217 -6.73 4.16 -5.70
N LEU A 218 -6.92 2.94 -6.22
CA LEU A 218 -6.53 2.59 -7.59
C LEU A 218 -7.44 3.27 -8.61
N ASN A 219 -8.49 3.98 -8.17
CA ASN A 219 -9.29 4.80 -9.05
C ASN A 219 -9.99 6.00 -8.40
N ASN A 220 -10.25 7.03 -9.21
CA ASN A 220 -11.01 8.24 -8.90
C ASN A 220 -12.48 7.90 -8.60
N TYR A 221 -12.82 7.69 -7.33
CA TYR A 221 -14.19 7.36 -6.88
C TYR A 221 -15.23 8.50 -7.04
N ASP A 222 -14.88 9.65 -7.63
CA ASP A 222 -15.77 10.82 -7.72
C ASP A 222 -16.61 10.88 -9.01
N GLN A 223 -16.62 9.84 -9.85
CA GLN A 223 -17.36 9.86 -11.14
C GLN A 223 -18.59 8.93 -11.23
N ILE A 224 -19.00 8.24 -10.15
CA ILE A 224 -20.21 7.37 -10.17
C ILE A 224 -21.38 7.98 -9.40
N SER A 225 -21.42 9.31 -9.28
CA SER A 225 -22.63 10.02 -8.86
C SER A 225 -22.90 11.17 -9.82
N ASN A 226 -23.54 10.83 -10.95
CA ASN A 226 -24.58 11.61 -11.63
C ASN A 226 -25.30 10.71 -12.64
#